data_AF-A0A939WTJ9-F1
#
_entry.id   AF-A0A939WTJ9-F1
#
_cell.length_a   1.000
_cell.length_b   1.000
_cell.length_c   1.000
_cell.angle_alpha   90.00
_cell.angle_beta   90.00
_cell.angle_gamma   90.00
#
_symmetry.space_group_name_H-M   'P 1'
#
loop_
_entity.id
_entity.type
_entity.pdbx_description
1 polymer ?
#
loop_
_entity_poly.entity_id
_entity_poly.type
_entity_poly.pdbx_seq_one_letter_code
_entity_poly.pdbx_strand_id
1 'polypeptide(L)'
;MEEEKKDNQTIDDLVEHLKPLVEQMKHIHDMAVVAYTPLVDDLCSREATKNEVEWMLDWLLMYAGDDRMLQLYKQVCRTFWKSYPDSIAFYIMEYRKEYDPDSLVGTEYEYLLHENDFDEEE
;
A
#
# COMPACT_ATOMS: atom_id res chain seq x y z
N MET A 1 -35.33 12.07 -17.90
CA MET A 1 -34.55 12.75 -18.97
C MET A 1 -34.03 14.12 -18.53
N GLU A 2 -34.81 15.00 -17.90
CA GLU A 2 -34.27 16.26 -17.32
C GLU A 2 -33.53 16.07 -15.98
N GLU A 3 -34.03 15.21 -15.08
CA GLU A 3 -33.35 14.88 -13.81
C GLU A 3 -32.00 14.17 -14.04
N GLU A 4 -31.99 13.14 -14.88
CA GLU A 4 -30.78 12.39 -15.30
C GLU A 4 -29.68 13.29 -15.90
N LYS A 5 -30.08 14.36 -16.59
CA LYS A 5 -29.15 15.32 -17.20
C LYS A 5 -28.56 16.29 -16.16
N LYS A 6 -29.36 16.62 -15.13
CA LYS A 6 -28.93 17.45 -14.00
C LYS A 6 -28.00 16.67 -13.06
N ASP A 7 -28.25 15.38 -12.89
CA ASP A 7 -27.39 14.48 -12.12
C ASP A 7 -26.02 14.31 -12.79
N ASN A 8 -25.98 14.07 -14.11
CA ASN A 8 -24.71 14.01 -14.86
C ASN A 8 -23.92 15.33 -14.80
N GLN A 9 -24.61 16.47 -14.93
CA GLN A 9 -23.95 17.78 -14.83
C GLN A 9 -23.36 18.03 -13.43
N THR A 10 -24.03 17.55 -12.38
CA THR A 10 -23.55 17.63 -10.99
C THR A 10 -22.34 16.73 -10.74
N ILE A 11 -22.30 15.55 -11.37
CA ILE A 11 -21.14 14.64 -11.33
C ILE A 11 -19.94 15.24 -12.06
N ASP A 12 -20.14 15.81 -13.25
CA ASP A 12 -19.08 16.44 -14.03
C ASP A 12 -18.44 17.61 -13.27
N ASP A 13 -19.25 18.46 -12.65
CA ASP A 13 -18.76 19.55 -11.80
C ASP A 13 -17.94 19.00 -10.62
N LEU A 14 -18.39 17.94 -9.94
CA LEU A 14 -17.63 17.33 -8.85
C LEU A 14 -16.28 16.79 -9.33
N VAL A 15 -16.24 16.14 -10.50
CA VAL A 15 -15.00 15.62 -11.09
C VAL A 15 -14.01 16.75 -11.38
N GLU A 16 -14.45 17.87 -11.94
CA GLU A 16 -13.58 19.04 -12.18
C GLU A 16 -12.97 19.59 -10.88
N HIS A 17 -13.74 19.61 -9.79
CA HIS A 17 -13.23 20.04 -8.48
C HIS A 17 -12.24 19.04 -7.86
N LEU A 18 -12.40 17.73 -8.13
CA LEU A 18 -11.51 16.68 -7.60
C LEU A 18 -10.22 16.50 -8.40
N LYS A 19 -10.21 16.82 -9.70
CA LYS A 19 -9.02 16.75 -10.56
C LYS A 19 -7.74 17.32 -9.93
N PRO A 20 -7.71 18.54 -9.37
CA PRO A 20 -6.48 19.08 -8.78
C PRO A 20 -5.99 18.27 -7.57
N LEU A 21 -6.90 17.70 -6.78
CA LEU A 21 -6.53 16.84 -5.64
C LEU A 21 -5.92 15.53 -6.10
N VAL A 22 -6.51 14.91 -7.13
CA VAL A 22 -5.95 13.69 -7.75
C VAL A 22 -4.56 13.96 -8.31
N GLU A 23 -4.35 15.12 -8.95
CA GLU A 23 -3.04 15.47 -9.51
C GLU A 23 -1.99 15.73 -8.42
N GLN A 24 -2.38 16.39 -7.32
CA GLN A 24 -1.49 16.55 -6.16
C GLN A 24 -1.14 15.20 -5.53
N MET A 25 -2.11 14.29 -5.41
CA MET A 25 -1.88 12.95 -4.88
C MET A 25 -0.90 12.17 -5.76
N LYS A 26 -1.05 12.22 -7.09
CA LYS A 26 -0.10 11.61 -8.03
C LYS A 26 1.30 12.19 -7.88
N HIS A 27 1.42 13.51 -7.77
CA HIS A 27 2.70 14.17 -7.60
C HIS A 27 3.41 13.73 -6.30
N ILE A 28 2.68 13.52 -5.20
CA ILE A 28 3.23 12.98 -3.95
C ILE A 28 3.77 11.56 -4.16
N HIS A 29 3.03 10.69 -4.86
CA HIS A 29 3.48 9.33 -5.16
C HIS A 29 4.72 9.35 -6.08
N ASP A 30 4.76 10.22 -7.09
CA ASP A 30 5.92 10.40 -7.95
C ASP A 30 7.17 10.80 -7.16
N MET A 31 7.02 11.76 -6.23
CA MET A 31 8.10 12.16 -5.33
C MET A 31 8.54 11.00 -4.41
N ALA A 32 7.60 10.23 -3.87
CA ALA A 32 7.90 9.08 -3.02
C ALA A 32 8.72 8.04 -3.79
N VAL A 33 8.30 7.68 -5.01
CA VAL A 33 9.05 6.73 -5.86
C VAL A 33 10.48 7.20 -6.07
N VAL A 34 10.68 8.47 -6.43
CA VAL A 34 12.04 9.03 -6.63
C VAL A 34 12.87 9.01 -5.35
N ALA A 35 12.26 9.31 -4.20
CA ALA A 35 12.96 9.35 -2.91
C ALA A 35 13.33 7.96 -2.39
N TYR A 36 12.41 6.99 -2.49
CA TYR A 36 12.59 5.66 -1.90
C TYR A 36 13.38 4.69 -2.78
N THR A 37 13.35 4.85 -4.11
CA THR A 37 14.11 3.98 -5.02
C THR A 37 15.59 3.84 -4.62
N PRO A 38 16.39 4.91 -4.47
CA PRO A 38 17.80 4.78 -4.11
C PRO A 38 18.01 4.19 -2.70
N LEU A 39 17.06 4.38 -1.77
CA LEU A 39 17.14 3.83 -0.42
C LEU A 39 16.92 2.31 -0.43
N VAL A 40 15.95 1.85 -1.24
CA VAL A 40 15.68 0.42 -1.42
C VAL A 40 16.82 -0.26 -2.16
N ASP A 41 17.41 0.40 -3.16
CA ASP A 41 18.58 -0.12 -3.86
C ASP A 41 19.81 -0.24 -2.94
N ASP A 42 20.10 0.78 -2.13
CA ASP A 42 21.16 0.70 -1.12
C ASP A 42 20.90 -0.45 -0.14
N LEU A 43 19.71 -0.49 0.46
CA LEU A 43 19.32 -1.51 1.42
C LEU A 43 19.49 -2.92 0.83
N CYS A 44 19.01 -3.15 -0.40
CA CYS A 44 19.07 -4.46 -1.05
C CYS A 44 20.48 -4.85 -1.53
N SER A 45 21.40 -3.89 -1.62
CA SER A 45 22.79 -4.14 -2.07
C SER A 45 23.71 -4.65 -0.97
N ARG A 46 23.27 -4.62 0.29
CA ARG A 46 24.09 -4.93 1.47
C ARG A 46 23.40 -5.91 2.41
N GLU A 47 24.17 -6.44 3.37
CA GLU A 47 23.61 -7.17 4.50
C GLU A 47 22.98 -6.17 5.48
N ALA A 48 21.68 -5.91 5.30
CA ALA A 48 20.90 -5.07 6.20
C ALA A 48 20.42 -5.86 7.43
N THR A 49 20.32 -5.17 8.57
CA THR A 49 19.75 -5.72 9.79
C THR A 49 18.24 -5.90 9.66
N LYS A 50 17.67 -6.78 10.50
CA LYS A 50 16.22 -7.00 10.57
C LYS A 50 15.46 -5.68 10.74
N ASN A 51 15.87 -4.83 11.70
CA ASN A 51 15.17 -3.57 11.98
C ASN A 51 15.19 -2.61 10.80
N GLU A 52 16.31 -2.52 10.07
CA GLU A 52 16.37 -1.67 8.87
C GLU A 52 15.40 -2.15 7.78
N VAL A 53 15.24 -3.46 7.64
CA VAL A 53 14.30 -4.06 6.69
C VAL A 53 12.85 -3.80 7.11
N GLU A 54 12.52 -4.02 8.39
CA GLU A 54 11.17 -3.80 8.92
C GLU A 54 10.78 -2.32 8.79
N TRP A 55 11.64 -1.38 9.19
CA TRP A 55 11.36 0.06 9.03
C TRP A 55 11.19 0.47 7.57
N MET A 56 11.98 -0.10 6.67
CA MET A 56 11.79 0.17 5.24
C MET A 56 10.43 -0.34 4.76
N LEU A 57 10.00 -1.53 5.19
CA LEU A 57 8.70 -2.08 4.81
C LEU A 57 7.54 -1.28 5.40
N ASP A 58 7.63 -0.81 6.65
CA ASP A 58 6.66 0.12 7.24
C ASP A 58 6.47 1.37 6.36
N TRP A 59 7.59 1.98 5.94
CA TRP A 59 7.56 3.21 5.13
C TRP A 59 7.10 2.98 3.68
N LEU A 60 7.36 1.81 3.12
CA LEU A 60 6.89 1.48 1.77
C LEU A 60 5.41 1.08 1.79
N LEU A 61 4.94 0.43 2.85
CA LEU A 61 3.57 -0.06 2.98
C LEU A 61 2.55 1.08 2.87
N MET A 62 2.80 2.22 3.52
CA MET A 62 1.91 3.39 3.47
C MET A 62 1.67 3.95 2.05
N TYR A 63 2.51 3.61 1.07
CA TYR A 63 2.37 4.02 -0.33
C TYR A 63 2.10 2.83 -1.27
N ALA A 64 1.90 1.62 -0.76
CA ALA A 64 1.82 0.40 -1.58
C ALA A 64 0.55 0.30 -2.44
N GLY A 65 -0.38 1.26 -2.31
CA GLY A 65 -1.48 1.45 -3.26
C GLY A 65 -1.04 1.97 -4.63
N ASP A 66 0.15 2.56 -4.76
CA ASP A 66 0.79 2.85 -6.06
C ASP A 66 1.62 1.65 -6.52
N ASP A 67 1.38 1.18 -7.73
CA ASP A 67 2.05 0.00 -8.30
C ASP A 67 3.58 0.09 -8.29
N ARG A 68 4.14 1.29 -8.45
CA ARG A 68 5.61 1.48 -8.47
C ARG A 68 6.18 1.35 -7.07
N MET A 69 5.50 1.90 -6.07
CA MET A 69 5.85 1.73 -4.66
C MET A 69 5.70 0.27 -4.23
N LEU A 70 4.65 -0.42 -4.71
CA LEU A 70 4.48 -1.85 -4.51
C LEU A 70 5.63 -2.68 -5.11
N GLN A 71 6.21 -2.27 -6.25
CA GLN A 71 7.39 -2.96 -6.78
C GLN A 71 8.61 -2.82 -5.86
N LEU A 72 8.84 -1.63 -5.30
CA LEU A 72 9.90 -1.42 -4.33
C LEU A 72 9.68 -2.27 -3.07
N TYR A 73 8.44 -2.32 -2.57
CA TYR A 73 8.05 -3.16 -1.45
C TYR A 73 8.36 -4.65 -1.73
N LYS A 74 7.90 -5.16 -2.87
CA LYS A 74 8.15 -6.55 -3.30
C LYS A 74 9.64 -6.84 -3.50
N GLN A 75 10.43 -5.87 -3.94
CA GLN A 75 11.88 -6.01 -4.06
C GLN A 75 12.52 -6.27 -2.69
N VAL A 76 12.19 -5.47 -1.67
CA VAL A 76 12.68 -5.68 -0.29
C VAL A 76 12.26 -7.06 0.22
N CYS A 77 10.98 -7.43 0.07
CA CYS A 77 10.49 -8.75 0.48
C CYS A 77 11.28 -9.90 -0.16
N ARG A 78 11.51 -9.85 -1.48
CA ARG A 78 12.23 -10.91 -2.20
C ARG A 78 13.69 -11.00 -1.79
N THR A 79 14.36 -9.86 -1.61
CA THR A 79 15.77 -9.80 -1.21
C THR A 79 15.97 -10.43 0.16
N PHE A 80 15.10 -10.11 1.13
CA PHE A 80 15.29 -10.49 2.52
C PHE A 80 14.47 -11.72 2.97
N TRP A 81 13.68 -12.34 2.09
CA TRP A 81 12.87 -13.53 2.41
C TRP A 81 13.67 -14.63 3.12
N LYS A 82 14.89 -14.91 2.68
CA LYS A 82 15.73 -15.97 3.27
C LYS A 82 16.33 -15.59 4.61
N SER A 83 16.59 -14.30 4.83
CA SER A 83 17.24 -13.80 6.03
C SER A 83 16.23 -13.60 7.16
N TYR A 84 15.04 -13.08 6.85
CA TYR A 84 14.01 -12.70 7.83
C TYR A 84 12.62 -13.21 7.43
N PRO A 85 12.43 -14.53 7.21
CA PRO A 85 11.20 -15.08 6.63
C PRO A 85 9.94 -14.71 7.43
N ASP A 86 9.98 -14.77 8.76
CA ASP A 86 8.82 -14.46 9.60
C ASP A 86 8.39 -12.99 9.47
N SER A 87 9.36 -12.06 9.46
CA SER A 87 9.08 -10.64 9.27
C SER A 87 8.53 -10.37 7.87
N ILE A 88 9.14 -10.95 6.83
CA ILE A 88 8.63 -10.74 5.47
C ILE A 88 7.23 -11.34 5.31
N ALA A 89 6.95 -12.50 5.90
CA ALA A 89 5.63 -13.11 5.87
C ALA A 89 4.58 -12.21 6.56
N PHE A 90 4.90 -11.64 7.73
CA PHE A 90 4.07 -10.65 8.41
C PHE A 90 3.74 -9.47 7.50
N TYR A 91 4.75 -8.84 6.91
CA TYR A 91 4.55 -7.70 6.03
C TYR A 91 3.73 -8.03 4.78
N ILE A 92 3.90 -9.22 4.17
CA ILE A 92 3.03 -9.65 3.07
C ILE A 92 1.56 -9.76 3.53
N MET A 93 1.30 -10.20 4.77
CA MET A 93 -0.05 -10.24 5.31
C MET A 93 -0.61 -8.83 5.54
N GLU A 94 0.19 -7.91 6.11
CA GLU A 94 -0.20 -6.50 6.27
C GLU A 94 -0.58 -5.85 4.93
N TYR A 95 0.22 -6.09 3.88
CA TYR A 95 -0.11 -5.62 2.53
C TYR A 95 -1.45 -6.18 2.03
N ARG A 96 -1.69 -7.49 2.20
CA ARG A 96 -2.94 -8.12 1.75
C ARG A 96 -4.13 -7.60 2.53
N LYS A 97 -4.00 -7.45 3.84
CA LYS A 97 -5.05 -6.91 4.71
C LYS A 97 -5.50 -5.52 4.24
N GLU A 98 -4.56 -4.64 3.92
CA GLU A 98 -4.86 -3.25 3.55
C GLU A 98 -5.24 -3.07 2.07
N TYR A 99 -4.53 -3.74 1.15
CA TYR A 99 -4.60 -3.43 -0.29
C TYR A 99 -5.14 -4.57 -1.17
N ASP A 100 -5.25 -5.79 -0.64
CA ASP A 100 -5.74 -6.96 -1.38
C ASP A 100 -6.56 -7.92 -0.48
N PRO A 101 -7.60 -7.42 0.23
CA PRO A 101 -8.31 -8.20 1.25
C PRO A 101 -9.06 -9.40 0.65
N ASP A 102 -9.51 -9.28 -0.60
CA ASP A 102 -10.13 -10.38 -1.35
C ASP A 102 -9.21 -11.60 -1.47
N SER A 103 -7.88 -11.41 -1.45
CA SER A 103 -6.91 -12.51 -1.49
C SER A 103 -6.88 -13.35 -0.20
N LEU A 104 -7.48 -12.86 0.89
CA LEU A 104 -7.51 -13.53 2.19
C LEU A 104 -8.80 -14.34 2.41
N VAL A 105 -9.86 -14.07 1.65
CA VAL A 105 -11.16 -14.75 1.78
C VAL A 105 -11.02 -16.25 1.48
N GLY A 106 -11.52 -17.10 2.39
CA GLY A 106 -11.44 -18.56 2.27
C GLY A 106 -10.06 -19.15 2.55
N THR A 107 -9.10 -18.33 3.01
CA THR A 107 -7.77 -18.79 3.43
C THR A 107 -7.72 -18.99 4.94
N GLU A 108 -6.66 -19.63 5.45
CA GLU A 108 -6.42 -19.71 6.90
C GLU A 108 -6.19 -18.35 7.57
N TYR A 109 -5.96 -17.29 6.78
CA TYR A 109 -5.70 -15.93 7.24
C TYR A 109 -6.92 -15.00 7.13
N GLU A 110 -8.10 -15.53 6.79
CA GLU A 110 -9.34 -14.73 6.67
C GLU A 110 -9.67 -13.99 7.97
N TYR A 111 -9.25 -14.50 9.14
CA TYR A 111 -9.45 -13.85 10.43
C TYR A 111 -8.82 -12.45 10.51
N LEU A 112 -7.77 -12.15 9.73
CA LEU A 112 -7.12 -10.83 9.69
C LEU A 112 -8.07 -9.73 9.21
N LEU A 113 -9.10 -10.08 8.43
CA LEU A 113 -10.12 -9.15 7.94
C LEU A 113 -11.08 -8.68 9.05
N HIS A 114 -11.14 -9.43 10.16
CA HIS A 114 -12.07 -9.22 11.27
C HIS A 114 -11.40 -8.75 12.56
N GLU A 115 -10.08 -8.53 12.55
CA GLU A 115 -9.34 -8.09 13.76
C GLU A 115 -9.82 -6.76 14.32
N ASN A 116 -10.38 -5.87 13.49
CA ASN A 116 -10.87 -4.56 13.91
C ASN A 116 -12.27 -4.61 14.56
N ASP A 117 -12.99 -5.74 14.48
CA ASP A 117 -14.36 -5.87 15.00
C ASP A 117 -14.39 -6.21 16.52
N PHE A 118 -13.23 -6.52 17.12
CA PHE A 118 -13.12 -6.83 18.55
C PHE A 118 -12.95 -5.60 19.46
N ASP A 119 -12.67 -4.43 18.88
CA ASP A 119 -12.48 -3.17 19.63
C ASP A 119 -13.78 -2.35 19.80
N GLU A 120 -14.93 -2.81 19.29
CA GLU A 120 -16.23 -2.14 19.44
C GLU A 120 -17.05 -2.59 20.68
N GLU A 121 -16.55 -3.53 21.49
CA GLU A 121 -17.18 -3.94 22.76
C GLU A 121 -16.44 -3.38 24.00
N GLU A 122 -16.42 -2.06 24.21
CA GLU A 122 -16.18 -1.43 25.53
C GLU A 122 -17.15 -0.29 25.86
#